data_AF-A0A938G907-F1
#
_entry.id   AF-A0A938G907-F1
#
_cell.length_a   1.000
_cell.length_b   1.000
_cell.length_c   1.000
_cell.angle_alpha   90.00
_cell.angle_beta   90.00
_cell.angle_gamma   90.00
#
_symmetry.space_group_name_H-M   'P 1'
#
loop_
_entity.id
_entity.type
_entity.pdbx_description
1 polymer ?
#
loop_
_entity_poly.entity_id
_entity_poly.type
_entity_poly.pdbx_seq_one_letter_code
_entity_poly.pdbx_strand_id
1 'polypeptide(L)' 'MKTLTVRLPEKLVAEIEAESQLRRVSKSGVIRDRLQNGPTGVNRKTSSTLDLISDLIGSVEGLPPDLSARKKKYLKVSG' A
#
# COMPACT_ATOMS: atom_id res chain seq x y z
N MET A 1 0.91 9.03 23.51
CA MET A 1 2.27 8.76 22.99
C MET A 1 2.88 7.65 23.83
N LYS A 2 3.34 6.55 23.23
CA LYS A 2 4.14 5.52 23.92
C LYS A 2 5.59 5.67 23.47
N THR A 3 6.53 5.57 24.39
CA THR A 3 7.97 5.69 24.09
C THR A 3 8.54 4.31 23.81
N LEU A 4 9.31 4.19 22.73
CA LEU A 4 9.97 2.95 22.32
C LEU A 4 11.46 3.27 22.10
N THR A 5 12.32 2.59 22.86
CA THR A 5 13.78 2.78 22.78
C THR A 5 14.37 1.63 21.98
N VAL A 6 15.02 1.95 20.86
CA VAL A 6 15.65 0.97 19.97
C VAL A 6 17.08 1.40 19.71
N ARG A 7 17.99 0.43 19.61
CA ARG A 7 19.34 0.67 19.10
C ARG A 7 19.30 0.66 17.58
N LEU A 8 19.58 1.81 16.96
CA LEU A 8 19.68 1.92 15.52
C LEU A 8 21.14 1.82 15.07
N PRO A 9 21.41 1.19 13.92
CA PRO A 9 22.69 1.31 13.22
C PRO A 9 23.05 2.78 12.97
N GLU A 10 24.33 3.12 13.09
CA GLU A 10 24.83 4.50 12.92
C GLU A 10 24.48 5.10 11.56
N LYS A 11 24.50 4.27 10.49
CA LYS A 11 24.10 4.69 9.14
C LYS A 11 22.67 5.23 9.09
N LEU A 12 21.73 4.55 9.75
CA LEU A 12 20.33 4.98 9.79
C LEU A 12 20.15 6.26 10.60
N VAL A 13 20.95 6.46 11.65
CA VAL A 13 20.94 7.70 12.43
C VAL A 13 21.42 8.88 11.56
N ALA A 14 22.50 8.70 10.82
CA ALA A 14 23.03 9.73 9.92
C ALA A 14 22.02 10.12 8.82
N GLU A 15 21.31 9.15 8.23
CA GLU A 15 20.24 9.42 7.27
C GLU A 15 19.09 10.21 7.87
N ILE A 16 18.65 9.86 9.08
CA ILE A 16 17.57 10.56 9.79
C ILE A 16 18.00 12.00 10.14
N GLU A 17 19.26 12.22 10.50
CA GLU A 17 19.80 13.56 10.76
C GLU A 17 19.86 14.41 9.51
N ALA A 18 20.33 13.85 8.39
CA ALA A 18 20.33 14.54 7.11
C ALA A 18 18.90 14.92 6.67
N GLU A 19 17.94 14.01 6.83
CA GLU A 19 16.54 14.26 6.49
C GLU A 19 15.90 15.28 7.44
N SER A 20 16.23 15.22 8.73
CA SER A 20 15.81 16.19 9.74
C SER A 20 16.26 17.60 9.39
N GLN A 21 17.51 17.75 8.94
CA GLN A 21 18.09 19.03 8.53
C GLN A 21 17.46 19.54 7.23
N LEU A 22 17.29 18.65 6.24
CA LEU A 22 16.72 18.99 4.93
C LEU A 22 15.26 19.45 5.06
N ARG A 23 14.46 18.72 5.85
CA ARG A 23 13.01 18.98 6.00
C ARG A 23 12.67 19.92 7.15
N ARG A 24 13.66 20.32 7.97
CA ARG A 24 13.48 21.09 9.22
C ARG A 24 12.48 20.46 10.20
N VAL A 25 12.44 19.13 10.24
CA VAL A 25 11.58 18.35 11.14
C VAL A 25 12.45 17.71 12.21
N SER A 26 11.96 17.55 13.44
CA SER A 26 12.71 16.87 14.49
C SER A 26 13.04 15.41 14.11
N LYS A 27 14.13 14.86 14.63
CA LYS A 27 14.52 13.45 14.43
C LYS A 27 13.38 12.49 14.75
N SER A 28 12.64 12.73 15.84
CA SER A 28 11.46 11.94 16.22
C SER A 28 10.26 12.17 15.30
N GLY A 29 10.16 13.33 14.65
CA GLY A 29 9.19 13.58 13.58
C GLY A 29 9.51 12.75 12.34
N VAL A 30 10.76 12.75 11.88
CA VAL A 30 11.22 11.91 10.77
C VAL A 30 11.04 10.42 11.08
N ILE A 31 11.41 9.97 12.28
CA ILE A 31 11.22 8.56 12.70
C ILE A 31 9.74 8.20 12.72
N ARG A 32 8.87 9.05 13.28
CA ARG A 32 7.42 8.79 13.28
C ARG A 32 6.85 8.76 11.88
N ASP A 33 7.24 9.70 11.03
CA ASP A 33 6.78 9.78 9.63
C ASP A 33 7.20 8.52 8.84
N ARG A 34 8.46 8.11 8.94
CA ARG A 34 8.95 6.85 8.34
C ARG A 34 8.26 5.61 8.90
N LEU A 35 7.97 5.55 10.21
CA LEU A 35 7.27 4.42 10.83
C LEU A 35 5.77 4.38 10.49
N GLN A 36 5.13 5.54 10.34
CA GLN A 36 3.71 5.65 10.01
C GLN A 36 3.46 5.45 8.51
N ASN A 37 4.31 6.02 7.66
CA ASN A 37 4.14 6.00 6.21
C ASN A 37 4.89 4.84 5.54
N GLY A 38 5.73 4.10 6.29
CA GLY A 38 6.56 3.03 5.76
C GLY A 38 7.55 3.52 4.69
N PRO A 39 8.37 2.63 4.11
CA PRO A 39 9.11 2.98 2.91
C PRO A 39 8.09 3.37 1.83
N THR A 40 8.10 4.65 1.49
CA THR A 40 7.39 5.23 0.34
C THR A 40 7.72 4.41 -0.91
N GLY A 41 6.84 3.47 -1.25
CA GLY A 41 7.05 2.50 -2.32
C GLY A 41 5.96 1.45 -2.40
N VAL A 42 5.31 1.12 -1.28
CA VAL A 42 4.04 0.39 -1.33
C VAL A 42 2.98 1.29 -0.75
N ASN A 43 2.36 2.03 -1.64
CA ASN A 43 1.02 2.56 -1.48
C ASN A 43 0.18 1.42 -0.86
N ARG A 44 0.01 1.43 0.46
CA ARG A 44 -0.96 0.56 1.15
C ARG A 44 -2.34 1.20 1.12
N LYS A 45 -2.64 1.97 0.07
CA LYS A 45 -3.86 1.67 -0.65
C LYS A 45 -3.59 0.33 -1.30
N THR A 46 -3.99 -0.74 -0.64
CA THR A 46 -4.36 -1.96 -1.34
C THR A 46 -5.17 -1.49 -2.54
N SER A 47 -4.53 -1.36 -3.69
CA SER A 47 -5.22 -1.42 -4.97
C SER A 47 -6.06 -2.65 -4.77
N SER A 48 -7.38 -2.46 -4.69
CA SER A 48 -8.27 -3.60 -4.59
C SER A 48 -7.82 -4.56 -5.69
N THR A 49 -7.88 -5.87 -5.48
CA THR A 49 -7.47 -6.81 -6.55
C THR A 49 -8.14 -6.49 -7.90
N LEU A 50 -9.26 -5.76 -7.87
CA LEU A 50 -9.96 -5.15 -8.99
C LEU A 50 -9.21 -3.99 -9.66
N ASP A 51 -8.55 -3.09 -8.91
CA ASP A 51 -7.75 -2.00 -9.48
C ASP A 51 -6.55 -2.55 -10.27
N LEU A 52 -5.96 -3.66 -9.83
CA LEU A 52 -4.84 -4.34 -10.49
C LEU A 52 -5.21 -4.96 -11.85
N ILE A 53 -6.50 -5.21 -12.09
CA ILE A 53 -7.00 -5.81 -13.33
C ILE A 53 -7.88 -4.83 -14.12
N SER A 54 -7.87 -3.54 -13.77
CA SER A 54 -8.79 -2.54 -14.34
C SER A 54 -8.62 -2.33 -15.84
N ASP A 55 -7.42 -2.55 -16.37
CA ASP A 55 -7.07 -2.55 -17.79
C ASP A 55 -7.63 -3.78 -18.55
N LEU A 56 -7.81 -4.90 -17.85
CA LEU A 56 -8.39 -6.13 -18.39
C LEU A 56 -9.92 -6.10 -18.40
N ILE A 57 -10.55 -5.30 -17.52
CA ILE A 57 -12.01 -5.17 -17.45
C ILE A 57 -12.53 -4.50 -18.73
N GLY A 58 -13.28 -5.25 -19.54
CA GLY A 58 -13.87 -4.74 -20.78
C GLY A 58 -12.96 -4.80 -22.01
N SER A 59 -11.73 -5.31 -21.88
CA SER A 59 -10.79 -5.49 -23.01
C SER A 59 -11.24 -6.55 -24.03
N VAL A 60 -12.26 -7.36 -23.72
CA VAL A 60 -12.77 -8.40 -24.62
C VAL A 60 -14.17 -8.04 -25.09
N GLU A 61 -14.30 -7.75 -26.37
CA GLU A 61 -15.58 -7.48 -27.03
C GLU A 61 -16.29 -8.78 -27.45
N GLY A 62 -17.62 -8.75 -27.59
CA GLY A 62 -18.40 -9.89 -28.08
C GLY A 62 -18.73 -10.97 -27.03
N LEU A 63 -18.43 -10.74 -25.76
CA LEU A 63 -18.83 -11.63 -24.68
C LEU A 63 -20.35 -11.56 -24.43
N PRO A 64 -21.01 -12.70 -24.11
CA PRO A 64 -22.41 -12.70 -23.72
C PRO A 64 -22.65 -11.74 -22.54
N PRO A 65 -23.77 -10.99 -22.52
CA PRO A 65 -24.07 -10.06 -21.44
C PRO A 65 -24.16 -10.81 -20.11
N ASP A 66 -23.07 -10.65 -19.38
CA ASP A 66 -22.91 -10.78 -17.94
C ASP A 66 -23.10 -12.18 -17.31
N LEU A 67 -21.97 -12.81 -17.01
CA LEU A 67 -21.89 -13.99 -16.13
C LEU A 67 -22.34 -13.66 -14.70
N SER A 68 -22.26 -12.38 -14.28
CA SER A 68 -22.65 -11.90 -12.96
C SER A 68 -24.17 -11.74 -12.81
N ALA A 69 -24.93 -11.60 -13.90
CA ALA A 69 -26.39 -11.58 -13.89
C ALA A 69 -26.99 -13.00 -13.75
N ARG A 70 -26.29 -14.02 -14.24
CA ARG A 70 -26.74 -15.44 -14.24
C ARG A 70 -26.00 -16.29 -13.21
N LYS A 71 -25.87 -15.77 -11.99
CA LYS A 71 -25.14 -16.42 -10.88
C LYS A 71 -25.53 -17.88 -10.66
N LYS A 72 -26.82 -18.22 -10.71
CA LYS A 72 -27.31 -19.62 -10.55
C LYS A 72 -26.82 -20.59 -11.63
N LYS A 73 -26.58 -20.11 -12.85
CA LYS A 73 -26.15 -20.95 -13.98
C LYS A 73 -24.63 -21.11 -14.03
N TYR A 74 -23.89 -20.07 -13.61
CA TYR A 74 -22.45 -19.98 -13.83
C TYR A 74 -21.60 -20.03 -12.56
N LEU A 75 -22.14 -19.68 -11.40
CA LEU A 75 -21.45 -19.84 -10.13
C LEU A 75 -21.73 -21.26 -9.62
N LYS A 76 -20.77 -22.18 -9.81
CA LYS A 76 -20.81 -23.46 -9.08
C LYS A 76 -20.71 -23.12 -7.60
N VAL A 77 -21.63 -23.65 -6.80
CA VAL A 77 -21.65 -23.51 -5.35
C VAL A 77 -20.31 -24.03 -4.81
N SER A 78 -19.41 -23.12 -4.47
CA SER A 78 -18.26 -23.45 -3.64
C SER A 78 -18.80 -23.56 -2.22
N GLY A 79 -18.84 -24.79 -1.70
CA GLY A 79 -19.21 -25.08 -0.31
C GLY A 79 -18.24 -24.48 0.69
#